data_AF-A0A7K2J761-F1
#
_entry.id   AF-A0A7K2J761-F1
#
_cell.length_a   1.000
_cell.length_b   1.000
_cell.length_c   1.000
_cell.angle_alpha   90.00
_cell.angle_beta   90.00
_cell.angle_gamma   90.00
#
_symmetry.space_group_name_H-M   'P 1'
#
loop_
_entity.id
_entity.type
_entity.pdbx_description
1 polymer ?
#
loop_
_entity_poly.entity_id
_entity_poly.type
_entity_poly.pdbx_seq_one_letter_code
_entity_poly.pdbx_strand_id
1 'polypeptide(L)'
;MAFSPDGHTLAASGQTDNGTIHLWNVTDPDQPTSIGRPLTVDTGFVAVLAFSPNGHTLAATTDDGVATLWDLKVESAISRICAAGAGALNRQQWNQYVVQLPYTPPCATG
;
A
#
# COMPACT_ATOMS: atom_id res chain seq x y z
N MET A 1 11.44 12.36 -5.53
CA MET A 1 10.10 12.56 -4.93
C MET A 1 9.06 12.66 -6.04
N ALA A 2 7.80 12.36 -5.77
CA ALA A 2 6.68 12.46 -6.70
C ALA A 2 5.36 12.70 -5.95
N PHE A 3 4.48 13.53 -6.51
CA PHE A 3 3.10 13.66 -6.02
C PHE A 3 2.18 12.73 -6.81
N SER A 4 1.11 12.25 -6.16
CA SER A 4 0.00 11.61 -6.85
C SER A 4 -0.71 12.60 -7.77
N PRO A 5 -1.39 12.14 -8.84
CA PRO A 5 -2.07 13.03 -9.78
C PRO A 5 -3.14 13.93 -9.15
N ASP A 6 -3.77 13.48 -8.06
CA ASP A 6 -4.75 14.25 -7.29
C ASP A 6 -4.11 15.22 -6.27
N GLY A 7 -2.77 15.16 -6.12
CA GLY A 7 -2.02 16.00 -5.19
C GLY A 7 -2.18 15.64 -3.71
N HIS A 8 -2.91 14.57 -3.37
CA HIS A 8 -3.19 14.20 -1.98
C HIS A 8 -2.09 13.36 -1.33
N THR A 9 -1.24 12.72 -2.13
CA THR A 9 -0.16 11.86 -1.65
C THR A 9 1.19 12.32 -2.17
N LEU A 10 2.18 12.37 -1.29
CA LEU A 10 3.58 12.58 -1.63
C LEU A 10 4.37 11.29 -1.37
N ALA A 11 5.17 10.87 -2.35
CA ALA A 11 6.19 9.84 -2.20
C ALA A 11 7.58 10.47 -2.26
N ALA A 12 8.43 10.17 -1.28
CA ALA A 12 9.83 10.58 -1.31
C ALA A 12 10.75 9.52 -0.73
N SER A 13 11.97 9.50 -1.25
CA SER A 13 13.06 8.66 -0.80
C SER A 13 14.28 9.55 -0.60
N GLY A 14 14.99 9.38 0.51
CA GLY A 14 16.31 9.97 0.67
C GLY A 14 17.35 9.18 -0.10
N GLN A 15 18.35 9.89 -0.63
CA GLN A 15 19.50 9.26 -1.29
C GLN A 15 20.29 8.33 -0.35
N THR A 16 20.21 8.57 0.96
CA THR A 16 20.88 7.77 2.01
C THR A 16 19.99 6.70 2.63
N ASP A 17 18.72 6.62 2.25
CA ASP A 17 17.73 5.81 2.98
C ASP A 17 17.71 4.33 2.54
N ASN A 18 18.80 3.84 1.94
CA ASN A 18 19.00 2.45 1.54
C ASN A 18 17.77 1.82 0.84
N GLY A 19 17.16 2.57 -0.09
CA GLY A 19 15.99 2.08 -0.83
C GLY A 19 14.64 2.29 -0.13
N THR A 20 14.58 3.07 0.94
CA THR A 20 13.32 3.36 1.64
C THR A 20 12.56 4.50 0.97
N ILE A 21 11.25 4.30 0.81
CA ILE A 21 10.31 5.27 0.26
C ILE A 21 9.24 5.53 1.32
N HIS A 22 9.11 6.78 1.72
CA HIS A 22 8.08 7.24 2.63
C HIS A 22 6.91 7.83 1.84
N LEU A 23 5.70 7.60 2.36
CA LEU A 23 4.45 8.14 1.83
C LEU A 23 3.84 9.08 2.86
N TRP A 24 3.30 10.21 2.38
CA TRP A 24 2.58 11.18 3.20
C TRP A 24 1.26 11.57 2.56
N ASN A 25 0.24 11.73 3.39
CA ASN A 25 -0.97 12.44 3.06
C ASN A 25 -0.68 13.93 3.24
N VAL A 26 -0.86 14.68 2.16
CA VAL A 26 -0.58 16.12 2.04
C VAL A 26 -1.84 16.90 1.65
N THR A 27 -3.02 16.33 1.91
CA THR A 27 -4.32 17.00 1.68
C THR A 27 -4.44 18.29 2.49
N ASP A 28 -3.83 18.33 3.68
CA ASP A 28 -3.52 19.56 4.41
C ASP A 28 -2.00 19.81 4.31
N PRO A 29 -1.54 20.72 3.42
CA PRO A 29 -0.12 20.99 3.23
C PRO A 29 0.59 21.54 4.48
N ASP A 30 -0.16 22.17 5.39
CA ASP A 30 0.40 22.71 6.65
C ASP A 30 0.59 21.60 7.70
N GLN A 31 -0.05 20.44 7.52
CA GLN A 31 0.00 19.31 8.44
C GLN A 31 0.11 17.96 7.69
N PRO A 32 1.24 17.70 7.02
CA PRO A 32 1.46 16.43 6.36
C PRO A 32 1.52 15.27 7.36
N THR A 33 0.85 14.16 7.05
CA THR A 33 0.78 12.97 7.92
C THR A 33 1.32 11.74 7.20
N SER A 34 2.12 10.92 7.87
CA SER A 34 2.69 9.70 7.26
C SER A 34 1.61 8.66 6.97
N ILE A 35 1.69 8.03 5.79
CA ILE A 35 0.80 6.94 5.39
C ILE A 35 1.52 5.61 5.65
N GLY A 36 1.05 4.87 6.65
CA GLY A 36 1.48 3.50 6.91
C GLY A 36 2.98 3.37 7.21
N ARG A 37 3.52 2.18 6.88
CA ARG A 37 4.96 1.90 6.99
C ARG A 37 5.66 2.30 5.68
N PRO A 38 6.95 2.67 5.74
CA PRO A 38 7.73 2.94 4.53
C PRO A 38 7.75 1.71 3.61
N LEU A 39 7.79 1.96 2.31
CA LEU A 39 8.07 0.94 1.30
C LEU A 39 9.59 0.78 1.16
N THR A 40 10.02 -0.41 0.76
CA THR A 40 11.45 -0.70 0.59
C THR A 40 11.63 -1.40 -0.75
N VAL A 41 12.60 -0.94 -1.53
CA VAL A 41 13.09 -1.70 -2.69
C VAL A 41 14.11 -2.74 -2.21
N ASP A 42 14.18 -3.87 -2.90
CA ASP A 42 15.03 -4.99 -2.48
C ASP A 42 16.53 -4.73 -2.70
N THR A 43 16.88 -3.88 -3.68
CA THR A 43 18.27 -3.56 -4.04
C THR A 43 18.41 -2.09 -4.48
N GLY A 44 19.64 -1.57 -4.42
CA GLY A 44 19.99 -0.27 -4.96
C GLY A 44 19.40 0.94 -4.21
N PHE A 45 19.69 2.12 -4.75
CA PHE A 45 19.12 3.39 -4.29
C PHE A 45 18.02 3.84 -5.24
N VAL A 46 16.93 4.39 -4.68
CA VAL A 46 15.82 4.92 -5.48
C VAL A 46 16.30 6.11 -6.31
N ALA A 47 16.27 5.96 -7.63
CA ALA A 47 16.66 6.98 -8.60
C ALA A 47 15.44 7.78 -9.10
N VAL A 48 14.31 7.10 -9.35
CA VAL A 48 13.08 7.72 -9.87
C VAL A 48 11.88 7.19 -9.11
N LEU A 49 10.90 8.07 -8.89
CA LEU A 49 9.57 7.76 -8.38
C LEU A 49 8.52 8.31 -9.34
N ALA A 50 7.48 7.53 -9.64
CA ALA A 50 6.38 7.98 -10.49
C ALA A 50 5.06 7.33 -10.09
N PHE A 51 4.00 8.13 -9.96
CA PHE A 51 2.64 7.62 -9.87
C PHE A 51 2.07 7.35 -11.27
N SER A 52 1.23 6.32 -11.38
CA SER A 52 0.38 6.14 -12.56
C SER A 52 -0.58 7.31 -12.72
N PRO A 53 -1.08 7.60 -13.94
CA PRO A 53 -2.02 8.70 -14.17
C PRO A 53 -3.33 8.62 -13.36
N ASN A 54 -3.73 7.41 -12.97
CA ASN A 54 -4.88 7.17 -12.10
C ASN A 54 -4.55 7.15 -10.59
N GLY A 55 -3.28 7.36 -10.22
CA GLY A 55 -2.83 7.39 -8.82
C GLY A 55 -2.80 6.04 -8.10
N HIS A 56 -3.21 4.95 -8.75
CA HIS A 56 -3.35 3.63 -8.11
C HIS A 56 -2.07 2.80 -8.11
N THR A 57 -1.01 3.25 -8.77
CA THR A 57 0.25 2.53 -8.81
C THR A 57 1.40 3.49 -8.58
N LEU A 58 2.35 3.11 -7.74
CA LEU A 58 3.63 3.78 -7.59
C LEU A 58 4.72 2.90 -8.22
N ALA A 59 5.54 3.48 -9.08
CA ALA A 59 6.74 2.89 -9.60
C ALA A 59 7.96 3.53 -8.93
N ALA A 60 8.93 2.71 -8.53
CA ALA A 60 10.28 3.15 -8.21
C ALA A 60 11.26 2.44 -9.13
N THR A 61 12.26 3.18 -9.63
CA THR A 61 13.43 2.59 -10.26
C THR A 61 14.65 2.87 -9.44
N THR A 62 15.57 1.93 -9.43
CA THR A 62 16.84 2.02 -8.70
C THR A 62 17.99 2.29 -9.65
N ASP A 63 19.12 2.73 -9.10
CA ASP A 63 20.34 3.01 -9.84
C ASP A 63 20.98 1.76 -10.46
N ASP A 64 20.72 0.58 -9.92
CA ASP A 64 21.09 -0.73 -10.47
C ASP A 64 20.14 -1.24 -11.58
N GLY A 65 19.13 -0.44 -11.95
CA GLY A 65 18.23 -0.71 -13.07
C GLY A 65 17.03 -1.62 -12.73
N VAL A 66 16.79 -1.91 -11.46
CA VAL A 66 15.59 -2.64 -11.02
C VAL A 66 14.39 -1.69 -10.91
N ALA A 67 13.20 -2.18 -11.28
CA ALA A 67 11.96 -1.45 -11.12
C ALA A 67 11.00 -2.22 -10.23
N THR A 68 10.43 -1.55 -9.23
CA THR A 68 9.42 -2.10 -8.33
C THR A 68 8.12 -1.31 -8.49
N LEU A 69 7.00 -2.03 -8.50
CA LEU A 69 5.66 -1.48 -8.65
C LEU A 69 4.81 -1.86 -7.44
N TRP A 70 4.15 -0.89 -6.83
CA TRP A 70 3.17 -1.11 -5.77
C TRP A 70 1.77 -0.70 -6.23
N ASP A 71 0.81 -1.60 -6.04
CA ASP A 71 -0.61 -1.29 -6.14
C ASP A 71 -1.05 -0.61 -4.84
N LEU A 72 -1.56 0.61 -4.96
CA LEU A 72 -2.01 1.45 -3.84
C LEU A 72 -3.54 1.45 -3.71
N LYS A 73 -4.26 0.73 -4.57
CA LYS A 73 -5.71 0.69 -4.53
C LYS A 73 -6.18 -0.17 -3.34
N VAL A 74 -6.92 0.47 -2.42
CA VAL A 74 -7.47 -0.20 -1.23
C VAL A 74 -8.31 -1.43 -1.61
N GLU A 75 -9.14 -1.33 -2.64
CA GLU A 75 -9.95 -2.46 -3.11
C GLU A 75 -9.13 -3.65 -3.61
N SER A 76 -7.99 -3.39 -4.26
CA SER A 76 -7.04 -4.44 -4.65
C SER A 76 -6.42 -5.09 -3.43
N ALA A 77 -6.06 -4.29 -2.41
CA ALA A 77 -5.51 -4.80 -1.15
C ALA A 77 -6.53 -5.68 -0.42
N ILE A 78 -7.78 -5.23 -0.29
CA ILE A 78 -8.87 -6.02 0.30
C ILE A 78 -9.03 -7.34 -0.46
N SER A 79 -9.12 -7.28 -1.79
CA SER A 79 -9.29 -8.48 -2.63
C SER A 79 -8.14 -9.47 -2.48
N ARG A 80 -6.89 -9.00 -2.40
CA ARG A 80 -5.69 -9.85 -2.21
C ARG A 80 -5.66 -10.48 -0.82
N ILE A 81 -5.93 -9.70 0.23
CA ILE A 81 -6.01 -10.21 1.60
C ILE A 81 -7.12 -11.27 1.68
N CYS A 82 -8.26 -11.00 1.07
CA CYS A 82 -9.38 -11.90 1.05
C CYS A 82 -9.13 -13.19 0.27
N ALA A 83 -8.45 -13.12 -0.87
CA ALA A 83 -8.05 -14.29 -1.62
C ALA A 83 -7.02 -15.15 -0.85
N ALA A 84 -6.04 -14.52 -0.20
CA ALA A 84 -5.03 -15.21 0.58
C ALA A 84 -5.59 -15.80 1.90
N GLY A 85 -6.58 -15.12 2.50
CA GLY A 85 -7.27 -15.53 3.72
C GLY A 85 -8.56 -16.31 3.49
N ALA A 86 -8.91 -16.64 2.24
CA ALA A 86 -10.15 -17.33 1.90
C ALA A 86 -10.23 -18.66 2.66
N GLY A 87 -11.24 -18.79 3.54
CA GLY A 87 -11.43 -19.98 4.37
C GLY A 87 -10.70 -19.99 5.71
N ALA A 88 -9.94 -18.95 6.06
CA ALA A 88 -9.30 -18.82 7.38
C ALA A 88 -10.29 -18.45 8.51
N LEU A 89 -11.39 -17.77 8.16
CA LEU A 89 -12.50 -17.41 9.05
C LEU A 89 -13.85 -17.70 8.35
N ASN A 90 -14.09 -18.97 8.05
CA ASN A 90 -15.41 -19.41 7.57
C ASN A 90 -16.46 -19.38 8.72
N ARG A 91 -17.73 -19.63 8.40
CA ARG A 91 -18.83 -19.59 9.39
C ARG A 91 -18.60 -20.49 10.60
N GLN A 92 -18.00 -21.67 10.40
CA GLN A 92 -17.71 -22.60 11.50
C GLN A 92 -16.61 -22.04 12.42
N GLN A 93 -15.51 -21.55 11.84
CA GLN A 93 -14.42 -20.94 12.60
C GLN A 93 -14.86 -19.65 13.31
N TRP A 94 -15.69 -18.83 12.66
CA TRP A 94 -16.26 -17.64 13.29
C TRP A 94 -17.09 -17.98 14.52
N ASN A 95 -17.98 -18.98 14.42
CA ASN A 95 -18.77 -19.43 15.57
C ASN A 95 -17.92 -20.04 16.69
N GLN A 96 -16.71 -20.52 16.37
CA GLN A 96 -15.79 -21.07 17.36
C GLN A 96 -14.96 -19.99 18.05
N TYR A 97 -14.45 -19.00 17.29
CA TYR A 97 -13.46 -18.04 17.78
C TYR A 97 -14.01 -16.62 18.00
N VAL A 98 -15.10 -16.27 17.32
CA VAL A 98 -15.74 -14.94 17.34
C VAL A 98 -17.18 -15.06 17.84
N VAL A 99 -17.35 -15.72 18.99
CA VAL A 99 -18.65 -16.05 19.62
C VAL A 99 -19.49 -14.83 20.03
N GLN A 100 -18.85 -13.67 20.15
CA GLN A 100 -19.44 -12.44 20.69
C GLN A 100 -19.99 -11.50 19.61
N LEU A 101 -19.83 -11.83 18.32
CA LEU A 101 -20.36 -11.04 17.20
C LEU A 101 -21.16 -11.91 16.23
N PRO A 102 -22.28 -11.42 15.68
CA PRO A 102 -23.00 -12.12 14.63
C PRO A 102 -22.10 -12.36 13.41
N TYR A 103 -22.29 -13.50 12.74
CA TYR A 103 -21.47 -13.88 11.58
C TYR A 103 -21.57 -12.81 10.48
N THR A 104 -20.46 -12.12 10.24
CA THR A 104 -20.28 -11.20 9.12
C THR A 104 -19.06 -11.69 8.35
N PRO A 105 -19.23 -12.21 7.11
CA PRO A 105 -18.09 -12.73 6.35
C PRO A 105 -17.05 -11.61 6.15
N PRO A 106 -15.79 -11.79 6.59
CA PRO A 106 -14.74 -10.77 6.45
C PRO A 106 -14.48 -10.38 5.00
N CYS A 107 -14.72 -11.32 4.10
CA CYS A 107 -14.56 -11.21 2.68
C CYS A 107 -15.91 -11.52 2.06
N ALA A 108 -16.63 -10.47 1.66
CA ALA A 108 -17.82 -10.65 0.86
C ALA A 108 -17.40 -11.28 -0.47
N THR A 109 -18.02 -12.40 -0.83
CA THR A 109 -17.94 -12.93 -2.18
C THR A 109 -18.65 -11.92 -3.09
N GLY A 110 -17.86 -11.13 -3.82
CA GLY A 110 -18.35 -10.43 -5.00
C GLY A 110 -18.68 -11.40 -6.12
#